data_AF-A0A1J7BM87-F1
#
_entry.id   AF-A0A1J7BM87-F1
#
_cell.length_a   1.000
_cell.length_b   1.000
_cell.length_c   1.000
_cell.angle_alpha   90.00
_cell.angle_beta   90.00
_cell.angle_gamma   90.00
#
_symmetry.space_group_name_H-M   'P 1'
#
loop_
_entity.id
_entity.type
_entity.pdbx_description
1 polymer ?
#
loop_
_entity_poly.entity_id
_entity_poly.type
_entity_poly.pdbx_seq_one_letter_code
_entity_poly.pdbx_strand_id
1 'polypeptide(L)'
;MNQTLIEHVKLAINPKFQDWVLFQNGSYIVFNNTDKIEDIRKEAIKIMAEYGPVNIGSTAGDFGVITLKKAQGWSISGHYYGMYTYVHPSEINTLALNESQIGLFGRSKRDLDGQNPVIIYISRKDIDVKLIAGFVGLKTIKLPFVFGSNNLNPRLI
;
A
#
# COMPACT_ATOMS: atom_id res chain seq x y z
N MET A 1 -14.30 -11.56 -7.63
CA MET A 1 -12.84 -11.45 -7.83
C MET A 1 -12.26 -10.22 -7.14
N ASN A 2 -12.71 -8.99 -7.43
CA ASN A 2 -12.17 -7.77 -6.79
C ASN A 2 -12.37 -7.71 -5.26
N GLN A 3 -13.50 -8.20 -4.75
CA GLN A 3 -13.78 -8.17 -3.30
C GLN A 3 -12.72 -8.93 -2.49
N THR A 4 -12.30 -10.11 -2.95
CA THR A 4 -11.30 -10.94 -2.27
C THR A 4 -9.94 -10.24 -2.22
N LEU A 5 -9.54 -9.58 -3.30
CA LEU A 5 -8.30 -8.81 -3.35
C LEU A 5 -8.34 -7.62 -2.37
N ILE A 6 -9.45 -6.89 -2.31
CA ILE A 6 -9.64 -5.78 -1.37
C ILE A 6 -9.46 -6.24 0.08
N GLU A 7 -10.08 -7.37 0.46
CA GLU A 7 -9.97 -7.88 1.83
C GLU A 7 -8.56 -8.35 2.18
N HIS A 8 -7.86 -9.01 1.26
CA HIS A 8 -6.46 -9.38 1.50
C HIS A 8 -5.54 -8.16 1.63
N VAL A 9 -5.73 -7.14 0.79
CA VAL A 9 -4.95 -5.90 0.86
C VAL A 9 -5.24 -5.13 2.15
N LYS A 10 -6.49 -5.06 2.59
CA LYS A 10 -6.85 -4.50 3.91
C LYS A 10 -6.07 -5.17 5.05
N LEU A 11 -5.95 -6.49 5.02
CA LEU A 11 -5.20 -7.26 6.03
C LEU A 11 -3.68 -7.08 5.91
N ALA A 12 -3.17 -6.79 4.71
CA ALA A 12 -1.75 -6.53 4.47
C ALA A 12 -1.28 -5.17 5.00
N ILE A 13 -2.18 -4.20 5.08
CA ILE A 13 -1.89 -2.82 5.50
C ILE A 13 -2.05 -2.70 7.01
N ASN A 14 -1.13 -1.97 7.65
CA ASN A 14 -1.28 -1.62 9.05
C ASN A 14 -2.51 -0.72 9.26
N PRO A 15 -3.50 -1.10 10.10
CA PRO A 15 -4.74 -0.34 10.33
C PRO A 15 -4.55 1.11 10.75
N LYS A 16 -3.36 1.48 11.24
CA LYS A 16 -3.03 2.89 11.50
C LYS A 16 -3.00 3.74 10.23
N PHE A 17 -2.78 3.14 9.06
CA PHE A 17 -2.86 3.81 7.76
C PHE A 17 -4.22 3.54 7.12
N GLN A 18 -5.11 4.52 7.26
CA GLN A 18 -6.49 4.41 6.82
C GLN A 18 -6.69 4.94 5.41
N ASP A 19 -5.72 5.70 4.90
CA ASP A 19 -5.77 6.30 3.59
C ASP A 19 -4.88 5.58 2.59
N TRP A 20 -5.50 4.87 1.67
CA TRP A 20 -4.78 4.11 0.64
C TRP A 20 -5.66 3.85 -0.58
N VAL A 21 -5.01 3.65 -1.71
CA VAL A 21 -5.65 3.38 -3.01
C VAL A 21 -5.13 2.06 -3.53
N LEU A 22 -6.02 1.23 -4.08
CA LEU A 22 -5.70 -0.07 -4.67
C LEU A 22 -6.05 -0.09 -6.17
N PHE A 23 -5.12 -0.61 -6.93
CA PHE A 23 -5.17 -0.77 -8.38
C PHE A 23 -5.51 -2.20 -8.78
N GLN A 24 -5.96 -2.35 -10.03
CA GLN A 24 -6.54 -3.57 -10.55
C GLN A 24 -5.61 -4.79 -10.42
N ASN A 25 -4.30 -4.64 -10.62
CA ASN A 25 -3.34 -5.72 -10.52
C ASN A 25 -2.75 -5.87 -9.10
N GLY A 26 -3.38 -5.28 -8.08
CA GLY A 26 -3.00 -5.49 -6.69
C GLY A 26 -1.88 -4.58 -6.18
N SER A 27 -1.44 -3.60 -6.98
CA SER A 27 -0.61 -2.52 -6.47
C SER A 27 -1.44 -1.57 -5.62
N TYR A 28 -0.88 -1.07 -4.53
CA TYR A 28 -1.55 -0.12 -3.66
C TYR A 28 -0.58 0.93 -3.15
N ILE A 29 -1.12 2.12 -2.89
CA ILE A 29 -0.37 3.28 -2.40
C ILE A 29 -0.95 3.69 -1.05
N VAL A 30 -0.11 3.73 -0.02
CA VAL A 30 -0.45 4.19 1.33
C VAL A 30 0.00 5.63 1.54
N PHE A 31 -0.91 6.50 1.94
CA PHE A 31 -0.67 7.92 2.16
C PHE A 31 -0.51 8.23 3.66
N ASN A 32 0.46 9.09 4.01
CA ASN A 32 0.69 9.51 5.42
C ASN A 32 0.07 10.88 5.75
N ASN A 33 -0.18 11.74 4.74
CA ASN A 33 -0.56 13.14 4.92
C ASN A 33 -1.71 13.54 3.97
N THR A 34 -2.82 12.80 4.03
CA THR A 34 -3.98 13.00 3.14
C THR A 34 -4.67 14.35 3.31
N ASP A 35 -4.52 15.02 4.46
CA ASP A 35 -5.03 16.38 4.68
C ASP A 35 -4.46 17.41 3.68
N LYS A 36 -3.35 17.08 3.02
CA LYS A 36 -2.71 17.90 1.98
C LYS A 36 -3.04 17.45 0.55
N ILE A 37 -3.84 16.40 0.40
CA ILE A 37 -4.19 15.79 -0.88
C ILE A 37 -5.66 16.05 -1.17
N GLU A 38 -5.90 17.06 -2.00
CA GLU A 38 -7.24 17.47 -2.41
C GLU A 38 -7.99 16.33 -3.12
N ASP A 39 -7.34 15.70 -4.09
CA ASP A 39 -7.88 14.55 -4.84
C ASP A 39 -6.92 13.36 -4.78
N ILE A 40 -7.21 12.43 -3.87
CA ILE A 40 -6.43 11.19 -3.69
C ILE A 40 -6.44 10.31 -4.94
N ARG A 41 -7.52 10.35 -5.74
CA ARG A 41 -7.63 9.56 -6.95
C ARG A 41 -6.65 10.08 -7.98
N LYS A 42 -6.67 11.39 -8.24
CA LYS A 42 -5.77 12.05 -9.17
C LYS A 42 -4.30 11.87 -8.77
N GLU A 43 -3.99 12.04 -7.49
CA GLU A 43 -2.62 11.87 -6.98
C GLU A 43 -2.15 10.42 -7.08
N ALA A 44 -3.00 9.44 -6.75
CA ALA A 44 -2.66 8.03 -6.90
C ALA A 44 -2.40 7.65 -8.37
N ILE A 45 -3.23 8.12 -9.31
CA ILE A 45 -3.01 7.89 -10.75
C ILE A 45 -1.67 8.48 -11.19
N LYS A 46 -1.36 9.71 -10.78
CA LYS A 46 -0.09 10.38 -11.09
C LYS A 46 1.11 9.58 -10.56
N ILE A 47 1.09 9.20 -9.28
CA ILE A 47 2.17 8.42 -8.66
C ILE A 47 2.31 7.06 -9.36
N MET A 48 1.21 6.37 -9.67
CA MET A 48 1.27 5.08 -10.35
C MET A 48 1.85 5.21 -11.76
N ALA A 49 1.46 6.22 -12.52
CA ALA A 49 2.02 6.46 -13.86
C ALA A 49 3.51 6.83 -13.83
N GLU A 50 3.97 7.54 -12.80
CA GLU A 50 5.37 7.97 -12.66
C GLU A 50 6.29 6.87 -12.12
N TYR A 51 5.84 6.09 -11.13
CA TYR A 51 6.68 5.14 -10.37
C TYR A 51 6.30 3.66 -10.55
N GLY A 52 5.16 3.38 -11.18
CA GLY A 52 4.68 2.03 -11.47
C GLY A 52 5.47 1.35 -12.60
N PRO A 53 5.66 1.98 -13.77
CA PRO A 53 6.37 1.38 -14.89
C PRO A 53 7.79 1.01 -14.52
N VAL A 54 8.26 -0.14 -15.00
CA VAL A 54 9.64 -0.56 -14.80
C VAL A 54 10.44 -0.49 -16.08
N ASN A 55 11.21 0.58 -16.18
CA ASN A 55 12.15 0.77 -17.28
C ASN A 55 13.46 0.01 -17.01
N ILE A 56 14.03 -0.60 -18.04
CA ILE A 56 15.31 -1.31 -17.97
C ILE A 56 16.41 -0.36 -17.48
N GLY A 57 17.18 -0.78 -16.48
CA GLY A 57 18.27 0.02 -15.90
C GLY A 57 17.83 1.13 -14.92
N SER A 58 16.55 1.20 -14.56
CA SER A 58 16.04 2.15 -13.57
C SER A 58 15.95 1.55 -12.15
N THR A 59 15.95 2.41 -11.14
CA THR A 59 15.74 2.04 -9.72
C THR A 59 14.37 1.40 -9.47
N ALA A 60 13.42 1.51 -10.40
CA ALA A 60 12.15 0.79 -10.35
C ALA A 60 12.33 -0.75 -10.45
N GLY A 61 13.52 -1.22 -10.84
CA GLY A 61 13.93 -2.62 -10.82
C GLY A 61 14.10 -3.21 -9.42
N ASP A 62 14.43 -2.39 -8.43
CA ASP A 62 14.68 -2.84 -7.06
C ASP A 62 13.36 -3.13 -6.33
N PHE A 63 13.33 -4.23 -5.59
CA PHE A 63 12.19 -4.64 -4.79
C PHE A 63 12.63 -5.34 -3.51
N GLY A 64 11.75 -5.32 -2.52
CA GLY A 64 11.84 -6.13 -1.31
C GLY A 64 10.60 -7.03 -1.22
N VAL A 65 10.79 -8.24 -0.71
CA VAL A 65 9.69 -9.18 -0.44
C VAL A 65 9.39 -9.17 1.04
N ILE A 66 8.13 -8.92 1.39
CA ILE A 66 7.69 -8.85 2.78
C ILE A 66 6.58 -9.88 2.97
N THR A 67 6.88 -10.94 3.72
CA THR A 67 5.88 -11.94 4.11
C THR A 67 4.86 -11.32 5.06
N LEU A 68 3.58 -11.46 4.73
CA LEU A 68 2.49 -10.88 5.50
C LEU A 68 2.15 -11.77 6.71
N LYS A 69 1.86 -11.14 7.85
CA LYS A 69 1.53 -11.88 9.09
C LYS A 69 0.03 -12.09 9.27
N LYS A 70 -0.78 -11.17 8.75
CA LYS A 70 -2.25 -11.14 8.93
C LYS A 70 -3.03 -11.52 7.67
N ALA A 71 -2.35 -11.68 6.55
CA ALA A 71 -2.90 -12.15 5.28
C ALA A 71 -1.99 -13.23 4.71
N GLN A 72 -2.54 -14.10 3.88
CA GLN A 72 -1.70 -15.00 3.09
C GLN A 72 -0.94 -14.22 2.01
N GLY A 73 0.30 -14.62 1.75
CA GLY A 73 1.11 -14.07 0.66
C GLY A 73 2.09 -12.99 1.10
N TRP A 74 2.42 -12.12 0.14
CA TRP A 74 3.52 -11.17 0.26
C TRP A 74 3.13 -9.77 -0.21
N SER A 75 3.85 -8.79 0.32
CA SER A 75 3.87 -7.43 -0.18
C SER A 75 5.23 -7.16 -0.81
N ILE A 76 5.21 -6.69 -2.06
CA ILE A 76 6.43 -6.36 -2.81
C ILE A 76 6.61 -4.86 -2.78
N SER A 77 7.69 -4.37 -2.19
CA SER A 77 7.99 -2.94 -2.18
C SER A 77 8.55 -2.49 -3.53
N GLY A 78 8.21 -1.27 -3.94
CA GLY A 78 8.83 -0.59 -5.07
C GLY A 78 9.72 0.58 -4.64
N HIS A 79 10.17 1.35 -5.63
CA HIS A 79 11.01 2.53 -5.44
C HIS A 79 10.28 3.70 -4.76
N TYR A 80 8.95 3.84 -4.96
CA TYR A 80 8.18 4.91 -4.34
C TYR A 80 7.75 4.54 -2.91
N TYR A 81 7.99 5.45 -1.96
CA TYR A 81 7.62 5.26 -0.57
C TYR A 81 6.10 5.12 -0.39
N GLY A 82 5.65 3.92 -0.05
CA GLY A 82 4.23 3.62 0.17
C GLY A 82 3.55 2.93 -0.96
N MET A 83 4.25 2.72 -2.07
CA MET A 83 3.80 1.87 -3.15
C MET A 83 4.25 0.44 -2.87
N TYR A 84 3.29 -0.47 -2.88
CA TYR A 84 3.53 -1.89 -2.72
C TYR A 84 2.65 -2.67 -3.68
N THR A 85 2.94 -3.95 -3.85
CA THR A 85 2.11 -4.85 -4.66
C THR A 85 1.83 -6.13 -3.90
N TYR A 86 0.55 -6.45 -3.73
CA TYR A 86 0.11 -7.67 -3.08
C TYR A 86 0.21 -8.87 -4.03
N VAL A 87 0.72 -9.98 -3.52
CA VAL A 87 0.82 -11.26 -4.23
C VAL A 87 0.28 -12.36 -3.34
N HIS A 88 -0.82 -12.99 -3.77
CA HIS A 88 -1.37 -14.18 -3.13
C HIS A 88 -0.66 -15.45 -3.61
N PRO A 89 -0.45 -16.47 -2.74
CA PRO A 89 0.26 -17.70 -3.13
C PRO A 89 -0.37 -18.44 -4.31
N SER A 90 -1.70 -18.40 -4.45
CA SER A 90 -2.40 -19.04 -5.57
C SER A 90 -2.16 -18.37 -6.93
N GLU A 91 -1.54 -17.19 -6.96
CA GLU A 91 -1.21 -16.50 -8.23
C GLU A 91 0.10 -17.04 -8.84
N ILE A 92 0.90 -17.79 -8.08
CA ILE A 92 2.17 -18.33 -8.53
C ILE A 92 2.08 -19.86 -8.61
N ASN A 93 2.10 -20.39 -9.83
CA ASN A 93 2.03 -21.83 -10.11
C ASN A 93 3.41 -22.50 -10.07
N THR A 94 4.12 -22.47 -8.94
CA THR A 94 5.42 -23.15 -8.82
C THR A 94 5.55 -23.90 -7.49
N LEU A 95 6.04 -25.14 -7.57
CA LEU A 95 6.22 -26.06 -6.42
C LEU A 95 7.30 -25.61 -5.41
N ALA A 96 8.16 -24.65 -5.79
CA ALA A 96 9.17 -24.07 -4.91
C ALA A 96 9.23 -22.55 -5.13
N LEU A 97 8.55 -21.80 -4.26
CA LEU A 97 8.52 -20.35 -4.29
C LEU A 97 9.83 -19.80 -3.71
N ASN A 98 10.66 -19.16 -4.53
CA ASN A 98 11.77 -18.36 -4.03
C ASN A 98 11.40 -16.86 -4.01
N GLU A 99 11.99 -16.10 -3.08
CA GLU A 99 11.68 -14.68 -2.90
C GLU A 99 11.90 -13.87 -4.18
N SER A 100 12.96 -14.18 -4.95
CA SER A 100 13.23 -13.50 -6.21
C SER A 100 12.09 -13.64 -7.22
N GLN A 101 11.50 -14.83 -7.37
CA GLN A 101 10.35 -15.08 -8.25
C GLN A 101 9.11 -14.35 -7.77
N ILE A 102 8.82 -14.37 -6.47
CA ILE A 102 7.67 -13.65 -5.89
C ILE A 102 7.83 -12.15 -6.14
N GLY A 103 9.02 -11.61 -5.88
CA GLY A 103 9.32 -10.20 -6.09
C GLY A 103 9.28 -9.78 -7.57
N LEU A 104 9.81 -10.60 -8.49
CA LEU A 104 9.70 -10.36 -9.93
C LEU A 104 8.24 -10.40 -10.41
N PHE A 105 7.43 -11.33 -9.90
CA PHE A 105 6.01 -11.40 -10.21
C PHE A 105 5.27 -10.16 -9.71
N GLY A 106 5.43 -9.78 -8.44
CA GLY A 106 4.83 -8.55 -7.92
C GLY A 106 5.31 -7.29 -8.65
N ARG A 107 6.58 -7.23 -9.04
CA ARG A 107 7.13 -6.17 -9.89
C ARG A 107 6.43 -6.11 -11.25
N SER A 108 6.17 -7.23 -11.90
CA SER A 108 5.42 -7.24 -13.18
C SER A 108 3.97 -6.78 -13.01
N LYS A 109 3.31 -7.12 -11.90
CA LYS A 109 1.95 -6.62 -11.60
C LYS A 109 1.94 -5.10 -11.42
N ARG A 110 2.97 -4.55 -10.76
CA ARG A 110 3.17 -3.10 -10.62
C ARG A 110 3.39 -2.42 -11.96
N ASP A 111 4.17 -3.04 -12.84
CA ASP A 111 4.39 -2.53 -14.20
C ASP A 111 3.08 -2.46 -14.99
N LEU A 112 2.21 -3.48 -14.90
CA LEU A 112 0.88 -3.47 -15.51
C LEU A 112 0.01 -2.32 -14.99
N ASP A 113 -0.02 -2.11 -13.67
CA ASP A 113 -0.73 -0.97 -13.07
C ASP A 113 -0.10 0.38 -13.47
N GLY A 114 1.22 0.42 -13.67
CA GLY A 114 1.94 1.61 -14.11
C GLY A 114 1.65 2.01 -15.55
N GLN A 115 1.58 1.02 -16.46
CA GLN A 115 1.26 1.23 -17.87
C GLN A 115 -0.22 1.60 -18.08
N ASN A 116 -1.13 1.04 -17.27
CA ASN A 116 -2.55 1.32 -17.34
C ASN A 116 -3.18 1.43 -15.93
N PRO A 117 -3.10 2.62 -15.30
CA PRO A 117 -3.57 2.81 -13.92
C PRO A 117 -5.10 2.72 -13.80
N VAL A 118 -5.60 1.59 -13.28
CA VAL A 118 -7.04 1.39 -12.99
C VAL A 118 -7.26 1.22 -11.50
N ILE A 119 -7.88 2.21 -10.86
CA ILE A 119 -8.24 2.16 -9.43
C ILE A 119 -9.51 1.35 -9.23
N ILE A 120 -9.43 0.33 -8.37
CA ILE A 120 -10.57 -0.53 -8.01
C ILE A 120 -11.10 -0.28 -6.60
N TYR A 121 -10.31 0.36 -5.73
CA TYR A 121 -10.74 0.69 -4.37
C TYR A 121 -9.97 1.88 -3.79
N ILE A 122 -10.66 2.67 -2.98
CA ILE A 122 -10.10 3.80 -2.22
C ILE A 122 -10.58 3.64 -0.78
N SER A 123 -9.62 3.54 0.15
CA SER A 123 -9.86 3.69 1.57
C SER A 123 -9.51 5.11 1.97
N ARG A 124 -10.41 5.77 2.68
CA ARG A 124 -10.20 7.10 3.24
C ARG A 124 -10.58 7.05 4.71
N LYS A 125 -9.77 7.69 5.55
CA LYS A 125 -10.21 8.03 6.89
C LYS A 125 -11.35 9.03 6.76
N ASP A 126 -12.49 8.74 7.38
CA ASP A 126 -13.52 9.76 7.52
C ASP A 126 -12.92 10.94 8.28
N ILE A 127 -12.98 12.13 7.67
CA ILE A 127 -12.68 13.36 8.39
C ILE A 127 -13.76 13.47 9.45
N ASP A 128 -13.39 13.21 10.70
CA ASP A 128 -14.31 13.30 11.82
C ASP A 128 -14.76 14.76 11.94
N VAL A 129 -15.93 15.08 11.40
CA VAL A 129 -16.50 16.44 11.34
C VAL A 129 -16.66 17.03 12.75
N LYS A 130 -16.62 16.18 13.79
CA LYS A 130 -16.55 16.60 15.20
C LYS A 130 -15.29 17.37 15.55
N LEU A 131 -14.16 17.19 14.85
CA LEU A 131 -12.95 18.00 15.07
C LEU A 131 -13.13 19.45 14.58
N ILE A 132 -13.93 19.66 13.53
CA ILE A 132 -14.23 21.00 13.00
C ILE A 132 -15.18 21.74 13.96
N ALA A 133 -16.11 21.01 14.58
CA ALA A 133 -16.96 21.53 15.65
C ALA A 133 -16.21 21.76 16.98
N GLY A 134 -15.05 21.12 17.18
CA GLY A 134 -14.24 21.15 18.41
C GLY A 134 -13.34 22.38 18.60
N PHE A 135 -13.32 23.34 17.67
CA PHE A 135 -12.81 24.69 17.95
C PHE A 135 -13.68 25.45 18.96
N VAL A 136 -14.86 24.91 19.31
CA VAL A 136 -15.55 25.21 20.56
C VAL A 136 -15.02 24.22 21.61
N GLY A 137 -14.09 24.70 22.44
CA GLY A 137 -13.10 23.87 23.11
C GLY A 137 -13.62 22.82 24.10
N LEU A 138 -12.97 21.66 24.09
CA LEU A 138 -12.85 20.79 25.27
C LEU A 138 -11.45 20.16 25.33
N LYS A 139 -10.83 20.28 26.51
CA LYS A 139 -9.51 19.70 26.84
C LYS A 139 -9.60 18.18 26.90
N THR A 140 -8.60 17.48 26.36
CA THR A 140 -8.37 16.07 26.74
C THR A 140 -6.88 15.74 26.82
N ILE A 141 -6.61 14.81 27.74
CA ILE A 141 -5.40 14.56 28.53
C ILE A 141 -4.36 13.73 27.75
N LYS A 142 -3.07 13.98 27.97
CA LYS A 142 -1.93 13.20 27.44
C LYS A 142 -1.69 11.93 28.27
N LEU A 143 -1.37 10.82 27.60
CA LEU A 143 -0.54 9.74 28.15
C LEU A 143 0.50 9.28 27.12
N PRO A 144 1.72 8.90 27.55
CA PRO A 144 2.82 8.55 26.64
C PRO A 144 2.86 7.05 26.37
N PHE A 145 3.30 6.64 25.18
CA PHE A 145 3.76 5.28 24.95
C PHE A 145 5.04 5.31 24.11
N VAL A 146 6.07 4.67 24.65
CA VAL A 146 7.39 4.43 24.04
C VAL A 146 7.39 3.00 23.50
N PHE A 147 7.94 2.75 22.31
CA PHE A 147 8.53 1.44 22.02
C PHE A 147 9.71 1.53 21.05
N GLY A 148 10.71 0.69 21.35
CA GLY A 148 12.00 0.58 20.68
C GLY A 148 11.98 -0.14 19.34
N SER A 149 13.14 -0.04 18.69
CA SER A 149 13.43 -0.38 17.31
C SER A 149 13.50 -1.88 17.02
N ASN A 150 12.86 -2.29 15.93
CA ASN A 150 13.28 -3.39 15.07
C ASN A 150 12.94 -3.01 13.62
N ASN A 151 13.88 -3.21 12.70
CA ASN A 151 13.83 -2.78 11.30
C ASN A 151 12.77 -3.56 10.48
N LEU A 152 11.50 -3.22 10.66
CA LEU A 152 10.37 -3.62 9.81
C LEU A 152 9.72 -2.36 9.25
N ASN A 153 9.28 -2.38 7.98
CA ASN A 153 8.57 -1.26 7.39
C ASN A 153 7.24 -1.05 8.15
N PRO A 154 7.04 0.06 8.88
CA PRO A 154 5.91 0.21 9.81
C PRO A 154 4.52 0.20 9.14
N ARG A 155 4.48 0.29 7.80
CA ARG A 155 3.27 0.26 6.95
C ARG A 155 2.68 -1.13 6.74
N LEU A 156 3.49 -2.16 6.92
CA LEU A 156 3.09 -3.56 6.75
C LEU A 156 3.22 -4.23 8.12
N ILE A 157 2.22 -5.00 8.53
CA ILE A 157 2.17 -5.64 9.86
C ILE A 157 1.87 -7.12 9.82
#